data_AF-X6MJC8-F1
#
_entry.id   AF-X6MJC8-F1
#
_cell.length_a   1.000
_cell.length_b   1.000
_cell.length_c   1.000
_cell.angle_alpha   90.00
_cell.angle_beta   90.00
_cell.angle_gamma   90.00
#
_symmetry.space_group_name_H-M   'P 1'
#
loop_
_entity.id
_entity.type
_entity.pdbx_description
1 polymer ?
#
loop_
_entity_poly.entity_id
_entity_poly.type
_entity_poly.pdbx_seq_one_letter_code
_entity_poly.pdbx_strand_id
1 'polypeptide(L)'
;MFLTLNKDVAKDLYQKPQVHIKGIIGDLSLTLGQDQFRDLLSILSNISIAESYGKYLACKPQESLTPKTAKPYWHWAIGCVVRDVAKKRKLHWNKFNSFFQDRKRYIELYCQKLNAPWLSDLGKKDSQELNDLEDKYDYNDVVYFRNCAVALTRKQFRNQPVILRSEIPKQSNRFSRWFGGKKKEDIKPVSLTDTEVAYLFLRVGSGEEIVYDETESKEKLPLDFNQIQVCFFFFFVLVVAVPFLIDKKKQKKNSYFTDKKKKKKKMSQK
;
A
#
# COMPACT_ATOMS: atom_id res chain seq x y z
N MET A 1 12.86 -8.13 14.35
CA MET A 1 11.50 -7.58 14.26
C MET A 1 11.38 -6.47 15.30
N PHE A 2 10.90 -5.29 14.92
CA PHE A 2 10.67 -4.14 15.81
C PHE A 2 9.19 -3.84 15.85
N LEU A 3 8.63 -3.63 17.03
CA LEU A 3 7.24 -3.23 17.22
C LEU A 3 7.24 -1.91 17.99
N THR A 4 6.65 -0.88 17.40
CA THR A 4 6.46 0.42 18.03
C THR A 4 4.96 0.72 18.08
N LEU A 5 4.45 1.03 19.27
CA LEU A 5 3.06 1.36 19.52
C LEU A 5 2.93 2.85 19.80
N ASN A 6 2.10 3.55 19.03
CA ASN A 6 1.68 4.91 19.32
C ASN A 6 0.43 4.87 20.20
N LYS A 7 0.58 5.23 21.48
CA LYS A 7 -0.52 5.22 22.45
C LYS A 7 -1.47 6.41 22.30
N ASP A 8 -1.00 7.51 21.70
CA ASP A 8 -1.71 8.80 21.65
C ASP A 8 -1.94 9.26 20.20
N VAL A 9 -2.61 8.42 19.40
CA VAL A 9 -2.87 8.67 17.96
C VAL A 9 -3.56 10.01 17.70
N ALA A 10 -4.44 10.43 18.62
CA ALA A 10 -5.19 11.68 18.50
C ALA A 10 -4.32 12.94 18.63
N LYS A 11 -3.20 12.88 19.38
CA LYS A 11 -2.29 14.03 19.54
C LYS A 11 -1.45 14.28 18.28
N ASP A 12 -1.23 13.22 17.49
CA ASP A 12 -0.42 13.25 16.28
C ASP A 12 -1.23 13.54 15.01
N LEU A 13 -2.52 13.88 15.11
CA LEU A 13 -3.43 14.09 13.96
C LEU A 13 -3.37 12.92 12.95
N TYR A 14 -3.20 11.68 13.45
CA TYR A 14 -3.07 10.48 12.62
C TYR A 14 -1.87 10.46 11.66
N GLN A 15 -0.87 11.33 11.85
CA GLN A 15 0.34 11.34 11.00
C GLN A 15 1.23 10.12 11.19
N LYS A 16 1.11 9.41 12.33
CA LYS A 16 1.84 8.18 12.64
C LYS A 16 0.86 7.03 12.92
N PRO A 17 1.14 5.81 12.41
CA PRO A 17 0.28 4.66 12.64
C PRO A 17 0.29 4.23 14.11
N GLN A 18 -0.85 3.73 14.61
CA GLN A 18 -1.01 3.24 15.98
C GLN A 18 -0.10 2.05 16.29
N VAL A 19 0.08 1.16 15.32
CA VAL A 19 0.94 -0.02 15.42
C VAL A 19 1.87 0.00 14.23
N HIS A 20 3.17 0.03 14.48
CA HIS A 20 4.19 -0.10 13.44
C HIS A 20 5.06 -1.31 13.73
N ILE A 21 5.03 -2.27 12.82
CA ILE A 21 5.78 -3.52 12.90
C ILE A 21 6.76 -3.56 11.75
N LYS A 22 8.05 -3.68 12.08
CA LYS A 22 9.14 -3.79 11.11
C LYS A 22 9.86 -5.12 11.30
N GLY A 23 9.51 -6.12 10.50
CA GLY A 23 10.20 -7.40 10.41
C GLY A 23 11.13 -7.43 9.20
N ILE A 24 12.29 -8.09 9.33
CA ILE A 24 13.06 -8.56 8.18
C ILE A 24 12.91 -10.07 8.23
N ILE A 25 12.31 -10.64 7.20
CA ILE A 25 12.14 -12.08 7.03
C ILE A 25 13.03 -12.44 5.85
N GLY A 26 14.01 -13.32 6.07
CA GLY A 26 15.01 -13.70 5.07
C GLY A 26 14.38 -14.56 3.98
N ASP A 27 13.84 -15.70 4.37
CA ASP A 27 13.07 -16.59 3.51
C ASP A 27 11.86 -17.11 4.29
N LEU A 28 10.67 -17.09 3.66
CA LEU A 28 9.45 -17.70 4.18
C LEU A 28 8.94 -18.70 3.15
N SER A 29 9.21 -19.98 3.38
CA SER A 29 8.61 -21.08 2.63
C SER A 29 7.56 -21.76 3.50
N LEU A 30 6.35 -21.87 2.97
CA LEU A 30 5.27 -22.64 3.56
C LEU A 30 5.00 -23.83 2.65
N THR A 31 5.25 -25.04 3.14
CA THR A 31 4.95 -26.28 2.42
C THR A 31 3.85 -27.00 3.19
N LEU A 32 2.69 -27.15 2.55
CA LEU A 32 1.53 -27.80 3.14
C LEU A 32 1.18 -29.05 2.34
N GLY A 33 0.96 -30.16 3.03
CA GLY A 33 0.25 -31.30 2.45
C GLY A 33 -1.21 -30.98 2.17
N GLN A 34 -1.90 -31.81 1.38
CA GLN A 34 -3.30 -31.60 1.02
C GLN A 34 -4.23 -31.53 2.24
N ASP A 35 -4.01 -32.40 3.23
CA ASP A 35 -4.78 -32.40 4.49
C ASP A 35 -4.49 -31.15 5.31
N GLN A 36 -3.22 -30.73 5.40
CA GLN A 36 -2.82 -29.52 6.11
C GLN A 36 -3.37 -28.25 5.46
N PHE A 37 -3.49 -28.24 4.13
CA PHE A 37 -4.11 -27.15 3.40
C PHE A 37 -5.61 -27.06 3.71
N ARG A 38 -6.31 -28.21 3.75
CA ARG A 38 -7.71 -28.26 4.16
C ARG A 38 -7.89 -27.75 5.59
N ASP A 39 -7.04 -28.19 6.51
CA ASP A 39 -7.08 -27.77 7.92
C ASP A 39 -6.78 -26.27 8.06
N LEU A 40 -5.83 -25.74 7.30
CA LEU A 40 -5.54 -24.30 7.26
C LEU A 40 -6.75 -23.49 6.79
N LEU A 41 -7.44 -23.96 5.74
CA LEU A 41 -8.67 -23.32 5.28
C LEU A 41 -9.76 -23.35 6.36
N SER A 42 -9.87 -24.45 7.12
CA SER A 42 -10.77 -24.55 8.27
C SER A 42 -10.39 -23.59 9.40
N ILE A 43 -9.10 -23.40 9.67
CA ILE A 43 -8.64 -22.40 10.65
C ILE A 43 -9.00 -20.99 10.19
N LEU A 44 -8.74 -20.67 8.91
CA LEU A 44 -9.04 -19.36 8.34
C LEU A 44 -10.55 -19.04 8.38
N SER A 45 -11.40 -20.02 8.07
CA SER A 45 -12.85 -19.86 8.18
C SER A 45 -13.30 -19.67 9.63
N ASN A 46 -12.70 -20.39 10.58
CA ASN A 46 -13.00 -20.18 12.00
C ASN A 46 -12.57 -18.80 12.50
N ILE A 47 -11.45 -18.25 12.02
CA ILE A 47 -11.02 -16.88 12.32
C ILE A 47 -12.04 -15.86 11.81
N SER A 48 -12.52 -16.00 10.57
CA SER A 48 -13.52 -15.07 10.01
C SER A 48 -14.87 -15.14 10.74
N ILE A 49 -15.25 -16.35 11.17
CA ILE A 49 -16.42 -16.57 12.01
C ILE A 49 -16.23 -15.89 13.38
N ALA A 50 -15.06 -16.06 14.02
CA ALA A 50 -14.74 -15.43 15.30
C ALA A 50 -14.75 -13.90 15.23
N GLU A 51 -14.22 -13.31 14.15
CA GLU A 51 -14.31 -11.87 13.89
C GLU A 51 -15.76 -11.40 13.79
N SER A 52 -16.60 -12.17 13.10
CA SER A 52 -18.02 -11.89 12.95
C SER A 52 -18.75 -11.93 14.29
N TYR A 53 -18.44 -12.89 15.17
CA TYR A 53 -19.01 -12.95 16.51
C TYR A 53 -18.74 -11.69 17.34
N GLY A 54 -17.55 -11.08 17.19
CA GLY A 54 -17.20 -9.84 17.89
C GLY A 54 -18.21 -8.71 17.68
N LYS A 55 -18.79 -8.60 16.48
CA LYS A 55 -19.79 -7.58 16.12
C LYS A 55 -21.13 -7.72 16.86
N TYR A 56 -21.45 -8.93 17.33
CA TYR A 56 -22.72 -9.25 17.98
C TYR A 56 -22.57 -9.49 19.48
N LEU A 57 -21.34 -9.69 19.97
CA LEU A 57 -20.97 -9.88 21.37
C LEU A 57 -21.42 -8.73 22.27
N ALA A 58 -21.30 -7.48 21.80
CA ALA A 58 -21.73 -6.30 22.56
C ALA A 58 -23.24 -6.26 22.82
N CYS A 59 -24.04 -6.93 21.98
CA CYS A 59 -25.49 -7.02 22.13
C CYS A 59 -25.93 -8.30 22.84
N LYS A 60 -24.99 -9.19 23.17
CA LYS A 60 -25.31 -10.46 23.82
C LYS A 60 -25.97 -10.18 25.17
N PRO A 61 -27.08 -10.85 25.52
CA PRO A 61 -27.70 -10.71 26.83
C PRO A 61 -26.66 -10.99 27.92
N GLN A 62 -26.52 -10.06 28.88
CA GLN A 62 -25.54 -10.16 29.98
C GLN A 62 -25.95 -11.13 31.09
N GLU A 63 -27.21 -11.55 31.12
CA GLU A 63 -27.72 -12.39 32.20
C GLU A 63 -27.05 -13.76 32.22
N SER A 64 -26.38 -14.03 33.34
CA SER A 64 -25.93 -15.35 33.77
C SER A 64 -27.14 -16.20 34.15
N LEU A 65 -27.95 -16.63 33.18
CA LEU A 65 -29.15 -17.40 33.48
C LEU A 65 -29.16 -18.64 32.59
N THR A 66 -28.79 -19.75 33.24
CA THR A 66 -29.21 -21.13 33.02
C THR A 66 -29.57 -21.53 31.57
N PRO A 67 -29.05 -22.68 31.06
CA PRO A 67 -29.30 -23.19 29.69
C PRO A 67 -30.79 -23.46 29.34
N LYS A 68 -31.73 -23.10 30.21
CA LYS A 68 -33.19 -23.30 30.09
C LYS A 68 -33.93 -22.18 29.37
N THR A 69 -33.34 -21.00 29.11
CA THR A 69 -34.07 -19.89 28.46
C THR A 69 -33.57 -19.58 27.05
N ALA A 70 -34.13 -20.26 26.04
CA ALA A 70 -33.83 -20.01 24.63
C ALA A 70 -34.38 -18.67 24.10
N LYS A 71 -35.44 -18.13 24.73
CA LYS A 71 -36.14 -16.91 24.28
C LYS A 71 -35.23 -15.67 24.15
N PRO A 72 -34.42 -15.26 25.14
CA PRO A 72 -33.58 -14.06 25.02
C PRO A 72 -32.53 -14.18 23.90
N TYR A 73 -31.99 -15.38 23.68
CA TYR A 73 -31.06 -15.65 22.58
C TYR A 73 -31.73 -15.50 21.21
N TRP A 74 -32.97 -15.97 21.06
CA TRP A 74 -33.75 -15.76 19.83
C TRP A 74 -34.06 -14.29 19.57
N HIS A 75 -34.44 -13.52 20.60
CA HIS A 75 -34.66 -12.07 20.45
C HIS A 75 -33.38 -11.34 20.08
N TRP A 76 -32.25 -11.72 20.67
CA TRP A 76 -30.93 -11.19 20.30
C TRP A 76 -30.58 -11.51 18.84
N ALA A 77 -30.73 -12.77 18.42
CA ALA A 77 -30.43 -13.19 17.05
C ALA A 77 -31.29 -12.43 16.02
N ILE A 78 -32.61 -12.35 16.27
CA ILE A 78 -33.54 -11.58 15.44
C ILE A 78 -33.15 -10.10 15.42
N GLY A 79 -32.85 -9.51 16.58
CA GLY A 79 -32.42 -8.12 16.69
C GLY A 79 -31.14 -7.82 15.91
N CYS A 80 -30.17 -8.75 15.93
CA CYS A 80 -28.93 -8.63 15.15
C CYS A 80 -29.21 -8.64 13.64
N VAL A 81 -30.02 -9.58 13.17
CA VAL A 81 -30.39 -9.68 11.75
C VAL A 81 -31.20 -8.46 11.31
N VAL A 82 -32.20 -8.04 12.10
CA VAL A 82 -33.01 -6.84 11.78
C VAL A 82 -32.15 -5.59 11.75
N ARG A 83 -31.20 -5.43 12.68
CA ARG A 83 -30.25 -4.31 12.67
C ARG A 83 -29.40 -4.30 11.41
N ASP A 84 -28.85 -5.45 11.01
CA ASP A 84 -28.00 -5.56 9.83
C ASP A 84 -28.79 -5.32 8.55
N VAL A 85 -30.00 -5.89 8.46
CA VAL A 85 -30.93 -5.67 7.35
C VAL A 85 -31.42 -4.23 7.32
N ALA A 86 -31.72 -3.60 8.44
CA ALA A 86 -32.13 -2.19 8.51
C ALA A 86 -30.98 -1.25 8.10
N LYS A 87 -29.73 -1.55 8.50
CA LYS A 87 -28.54 -0.86 7.99
C LYS A 87 -28.44 -0.99 6.47
N LYS A 88 -28.65 -2.19 5.93
CA LYS A 88 -28.65 -2.46 4.47
C LYS A 88 -29.85 -1.83 3.74
N ARG A 89 -31.05 -1.77 4.34
CA ARG A 89 -32.28 -1.23 3.74
C ARG A 89 -32.36 0.31 3.76
N LYS A 90 -31.54 0.99 4.57
CA LYS A 90 -31.41 2.47 4.57
C LYS A 90 -30.65 3.03 3.36
N LEU A 91 -30.28 2.17 2.40
CA LEU A 91 -29.80 2.56 1.08
C LEU A 91 -30.93 3.26 0.30
N HIS A 92 -31.13 4.54 0.59
CA HIS A 92 -31.90 5.41 -0.30
C HIS A 92 -31.07 5.65 -1.56
N TRP A 93 -31.69 5.55 -2.73
CA TRP A 93 -31.05 5.85 -4.02
C TRP A 93 -30.34 7.22 -4.02
N ASN A 94 -30.89 8.21 -3.31
CA ASN A 94 -30.27 9.52 -3.15
C ASN A 94 -28.92 9.48 -2.42
N LYS A 95 -28.77 8.60 -1.41
CA LYS A 95 -27.49 8.39 -0.72
C LYS A 95 -26.47 7.68 -1.62
N PHE A 96 -26.93 6.76 -2.45
CA PHE A 96 -26.06 6.05 -3.39
C PHE A 96 -25.59 6.96 -4.53
N ASN A 97 -26.48 7.82 -5.04
CA ASN A 97 -26.14 8.80 -6.07
C ASN A 97 -25.15 9.85 -5.54
N SER A 98 -25.38 10.38 -4.34
CA SER A 98 -24.42 11.29 -3.69
C SER A 98 -23.08 10.62 -3.42
N PHE A 99 -23.06 9.35 -2.99
CA PHE A 99 -21.82 8.58 -2.84
C PHE A 99 -21.03 8.49 -4.14
N PHE A 100 -21.68 8.24 -5.28
CA PHE A 100 -20.99 8.19 -6.57
C PHE A 100 -20.45 9.53 -7.04
N GLN A 101 -21.23 10.60 -6.85
CA GLN A 101 -20.82 11.95 -7.19
C GLN A 101 -19.63 12.39 -6.33
N ASP A 102 -19.72 12.17 -5.02
CA ASP A 102 -18.66 12.49 -4.07
C ASP A 102 -17.40 11.66 -4.34
N ARG A 103 -17.54 10.35 -4.63
CA ARG A 103 -16.41 9.50 -5.02
C ARG A 103 -15.70 10.04 -6.26
N LYS A 104 -16.47 10.40 -7.30
CA LYS A 104 -15.90 10.95 -8.54
C LYS A 104 -15.12 12.22 -8.24
N ARG A 105 -15.72 13.14 -7.46
CA ARG A 105 -15.09 14.40 -7.05
C ARG A 105 -13.84 14.17 -6.19
N TYR A 106 -13.91 13.26 -5.23
CA TYR A 106 -12.79 12.88 -4.38
C TYR A 106 -11.62 12.37 -5.21
N ILE A 107 -11.88 11.46 -6.16
CA ILE A 107 -10.84 10.88 -7.02
C ILE A 107 -10.16 11.97 -7.85
N GLU A 108 -10.94 12.88 -8.45
CA GLU A 108 -10.39 14.01 -9.21
C GLU A 108 -9.45 14.88 -8.37
N LEU A 109 -9.85 15.21 -7.13
CA LEU A 109 -9.06 16.01 -6.20
C LEU A 109 -7.82 15.25 -5.69
N TYR A 110 -7.97 13.98 -5.34
CA TYR A 110 -6.89 13.17 -4.80
C TYR A 110 -5.82 12.87 -5.85
N CYS A 111 -6.19 12.67 -7.11
CA CYS A 111 -5.23 12.53 -8.21
C CYS A 111 -4.27 13.72 -8.35
N GLN A 112 -4.69 14.93 -7.95
CA GLN A 112 -3.81 16.10 -7.93
C GLN A 112 -2.77 16.06 -6.80
N LYS A 113 -3.04 15.35 -5.68
CA LYS A 113 -2.05 15.06 -4.64
C LYS A 113 -1.00 14.03 -5.08
N LEU A 114 -1.32 13.22 -6.08
CA LEU A 114 -0.45 12.19 -6.63
C LEU A 114 0.53 12.78 -7.65
N ASN A 115 1.63 12.08 -7.91
CA ASN A 115 2.71 12.46 -8.83
C ASN A 115 2.35 12.47 -10.33
N ALA A 116 1.07 12.65 -10.68
CA ALA A 116 0.58 12.70 -12.05
C ALA A 116 1.09 13.95 -12.81
N PRO A 117 2.04 13.83 -13.76
CA PRO A 117 2.71 14.99 -14.36
C PRO A 117 1.78 15.92 -15.15
N TRP A 118 0.61 15.44 -15.59
CA TRP A 118 -0.39 16.21 -16.32
C TRP A 118 -1.38 16.98 -15.45
N LEU A 119 -1.38 16.77 -14.12
CA LEU A 119 -2.25 17.50 -13.19
C LEU A 119 -1.49 18.62 -12.49
N SER A 120 -2.16 19.75 -12.25
CA SER A 120 -1.66 20.83 -11.40
C SER A 120 -1.66 20.42 -9.92
N ASP A 121 -0.84 21.11 -9.13
CA ASP A 121 -0.88 20.94 -7.67
C ASP A 121 -2.25 21.37 -7.11
N LEU A 122 -2.68 20.69 -6.04
CA LEU A 122 -3.98 20.91 -5.42
C LEU A 122 -4.06 22.33 -4.83
N GLY A 123 -5.08 23.08 -5.25
CA GLY A 123 -5.35 24.43 -4.73
C GLY A 123 -5.79 24.41 -3.26
N LYS A 124 -5.73 25.58 -2.59
CA LYS A 124 -6.17 25.69 -1.18
C LYS A 124 -7.66 25.37 -0.98
N LYS A 125 -8.52 25.83 -1.90
CA LYS A 125 -9.97 25.56 -1.87
C LYS A 125 -10.26 24.07 -2.10
N ASP A 126 -9.62 23.50 -3.11
CA ASP A 126 -9.72 22.08 -3.47
C ASP A 126 -9.22 21.16 -2.34
N SER A 127 -8.18 21.59 -1.61
CA SER A 127 -7.70 20.88 -0.43
C SER A 127 -8.68 20.93 0.75
N GLN A 128 -9.44 22.01 0.89
CA GLN A 128 -10.47 22.10 1.91
C GLN A 128 -11.66 21.21 1.56
N GLU A 129 -12.12 21.25 0.32
CA GLU A 129 -13.19 20.36 -0.18
C GLU A 129 -12.81 18.88 -0.03
N LEU A 130 -11.56 18.52 -0.31
CA LEU A 130 -11.07 17.16 -0.09
C LEU A 130 -11.15 16.75 1.38
N ASN A 131 -10.79 17.64 2.31
CA ASN A 131 -10.88 17.35 3.74
C ASN A 131 -12.35 17.22 4.19
N ASP A 132 -13.24 18.09 3.69
CA ASP A 132 -14.68 18.01 3.99
C ASP A 132 -15.28 16.67 3.53
N LEU A 133 -14.79 16.13 2.40
CA LEU A 133 -15.15 14.79 1.93
C LEU A 133 -14.56 13.67 2.80
N GLU A 134 -13.33 13.82 3.31
CA GLU A 134 -12.74 12.85 4.25
C GLU A 134 -13.46 12.82 5.59
N ASP A 135 -13.95 13.96 6.07
CA ASP A 135 -14.71 14.07 7.33
C ASP A 135 -16.14 13.52 7.19
N LYS A 136 -16.71 13.54 5.96
CA LYS A 136 -18.07 13.07 5.68
C LYS A 136 -18.21 11.54 5.68
N TYR A 137 -17.16 10.82 5.28
CA TYR A 137 -17.20 9.38 5.02
C TYR A 137 -16.44 8.57 6.07
N ASP A 138 -16.81 7.30 6.23
CA ASP A 138 -16.09 6.41 7.16
C ASP A 138 -14.70 6.06 6.61
N TYR A 139 -13.80 5.65 7.50
CA TYR A 139 -12.42 5.30 7.16
C TYR A 139 -12.32 4.33 5.98
N ASN A 140 -13.17 3.31 5.95
CA ASN A 140 -13.16 2.29 4.88
C ASN A 140 -13.52 2.89 3.52
N ASP A 141 -14.48 3.82 3.48
CA ASP A 141 -14.92 4.49 2.26
C ASP A 141 -13.81 5.43 1.74
N VAL A 142 -13.16 6.16 2.65
CA VAL A 142 -12.02 7.03 2.31
C VAL A 142 -10.86 6.20 1.74
N VAL A 143 -10.51 5.08 2.38
CA VAL A 143 -9.48 4.15 1.86
C VAL A 143 -9.86 3.62 0.49
N TYR A 144 -11.12 3.23 0.30
CA TYR A 144 -11.63 2.78 -1.00
C TYR A 144 -11.48 3.86 -2.09
N PHE A 145 -11.81 5.12 -1.79
CA PHE A 145 -11.66 6.22 -2.74
C PHE A 145 -10.19 6.48 -3.10
N ARG A 146 -9.29 6.44 -2.12
CA ARG A 146 -7.84 6.58 -2.33
C ARG A 146 -7.30 5.46 -3.22
N ASN A 147 -7.70 4.23 -2.97
CA ASN A 147 -7.30 3.08 -3.78
C ASN A 147 -7.79 3.22 -5.23
N CYS A 148 -9.03 3.68 -5.43
CA CYS A 148 -9.56 3.97 -6.76
C CYS A 148 -8.72 5.05 -7.48
N ALA A 149 -8.37 6.13 -6.80
CA ALA A 149 -7.57 7.22 -7.36
C ALA A 149 -6.14 6.77 -7.72
N VAL A 150 -5.50 5.98 -6.85
CA VAL A 150 -4.17 5.41 -7.11
C VAL A 150 -4.22 4.45 -8.30
N ALA A 151 -5.19 3.54 -8.34
CA ALA A 151 -5.36 2.59 -9.43
C ALA A 151 -5.59 3.30 -10.77
N LEU A 152 -6.44 4.32 -10.79
CA LEU A 152 -6.72 5.14 -11.97
C LEU A 152 -5.46 5.88 -12.44
N THR A 153 -4.77 6.56 -11.53
CA THR A 153 -3.54 7.30 -11.84
C THR A 153 -2.47 6.35 -12.37
N ARG A 154 -2.33 5.17 -11.77
CA ARG A 154 -1.35 4.16 -12.20
C ARG A 154 -1.65 3.64 -13.60
N LYS A 155 -2.92 3.36 -13.90
CA LYS A 155 -3.34 2.95 -15.25
C LYS A 155 -3.09 4.06 -16.28
N GLN A 156 -3.39 5.31 -15.93
CA GLN A 156 -3.07 6.48 -16.76
C GLN A 156 -1.56 6.68 -16.95
N PHE A 157 -0.76 6.31 -15.95
CA PHE A 157 0.69 6.40 -15.92
C PHE A 157 1.41 5.14 -16.43
N ARG A 158 0.70 4.25 -17.15
CA ARG A 158 1.25 3.03 -17.74
C ARG A 158 1.99 2.16 -16.71
N ASN A 159 1.36 1.95 -15.55
CA ASN A 159 1.84 1.14 -14.43
C ASN A 159 3.09 1.66 -13.70
N GLN A 160 3.53 2.90 -13.96
CA GLN A 160 4.59 3.54 -13.19
C GLN A 160 4.19 3.76 -11.71
N PRO A 161 5.18 3.85 -10.79
CA PRO A 161 4.90 4.02 -9.37
C PRO A 161 4.21 5.35 -9.09
N VAL A 162 3.08 5.25 -8.38
CA VAL A 162 2.28 6.39 -7.96
C VAL A 162 2.63 6.72 -6.51
N ILE A 163 3.08 7.95 -6.26
CA ILE A 163 3.48 8.44 -4.94
C ILE A 163 2.87 9.82 -4.68
N LEU A 164 2.78 10.21 -3.41
CA LEU A 164 2.34 11.55 -3.03
C LEU A 164 3.38 12.59 -3.46
N ARG A 165 2.93 13.71 -4.01
CA ARG A 165 3.83 14.81 -4.42
C ARG A 165 4.68 15.35 -3.26
N SER A 166 4.13 15.35 -2.05
CA SER A 166 4.82 15.76 -0.83
C SER A 166 6.03 14.89 -0.49
N GLU A 167 6.03 13.63 -0.93
CA GLU A 167 7.10 12.65 -0.66
C GLU A 167 8.19 12.65 -1.73
N ILE A 168 7.96 13.32 -2.87
CA ILE A 168 8.96 13.44 -3.92
C ILE A 168 10.13 14.28 -3.36
N PRO A 169 11.37 13.74 -3.32
CA PRO A 169 12.51 14.49 -2.84
C PRO A 169 12.67 15.75 -3.69
N LYS A 170 12.57 16.92 -3.05
CA LYS A 170 12.83 18.22 -3.66
C LYS A 170 14.31 18.30 -4.04
N GLN A 171 14.70 17.66 -5.15
CA GLN A 171 16.05 17.79 -5.66
C GLN A 171 16.29 19.26 -6.00
N SER A 172 17.24 19.87 -5.28
CA SER A 172 17.74 21.22 -5.55
C SER A 172 18.26 21.26 -6.98
N ASN A 173 17.39 21.70 -7.90
CA ASN A 173 17.59 21.81 -9.34
C ASN A 173 18.64 22.86 -9.76
N ARG A 174 19.53 23.27 -8.83
CA ARG A 174 20.64 24.18 -9.10
C ARG A 174 21.82 23.48 -9.79
N PHE A 175 22.02 22.18 -9.56
CA PHE A 175 23.09 21.42 -10.22
C PHE A 175 22.67 20.74 -11.54
N SER A 176 21.38 20.44 -11.75
CA SER A 176 20.89 19.82 -13.01
C SER A 176 20.84 20.79 -14.19
N ARG A 177 20.78 22.11 -13.95
CA ARG A 177 20.92 23.14 -15.00
C ARG A 177 22.33 23.22 -15.59
N TRP A 178 23.36 22.77 -14.87
CA TRP A 178 24.75 22.87 -15.32
C TRP A 178 25.21 21.67 -16.15
N PHE A 179 24.60 20.50 -15.98
CA PHE A 179 25.00 19.25 -16.66
C PHE A 179 24.04 18.79 -17.76
N GLY A 180 23.34 19.72 -18.43
CA GLY A 180 22.48 19.38 -19.56
C GLY A 180 21.24 18.61 -19.13
N GLY A 181 20.32 19.29 -18.45
CA GLY A 181 19.03 18.71 -18.06
C GLY A 181 18.24 18.24 -19.28
N LYS A 182 17.99 16.93 -19.35
CA LYS A 182 16.98 16.36 -20.27
C LYS A 182 15.65 17.08 -20.04
N LYS A 183 15.03 17.56 -21.12
CA LYS A 183 13.66 18.11 -21.07
C LYS A 183 12.76 17.04 -20.45
N LYS A 184 11.94 17.41 -19.46
CA LYS A 184 10.82 16.58 -19.00
C LYS A 184 9.96 16.31 -20.23
N GLU A 185 9.85 15.05 -20.62
CA GLU A 185 8.91 14.64 -21.65
C GLU A 185 7.49 14.89 -21.14
N ASP A 186 6.65 15.51 -21.95
CA ASP A 186 5.24 15.72 -21.64
C ASP A 186 4.51 14.38 -21.69
N ILE A 187 4.46 13.68 -20.55
CA ILE A 187 3.77 12.40 -20.44
C ILE A 187 2.26 12.68 -20.49
N LYS A 188 1.64 12.39 -21.63
CA LYS A 188 0.18 12.45 -21.80
C LYS A 188 -0.48 11.23 -21.13
N PRO A 189 -1.58 11.41 -20.39
CA PRO A 189 -2.29 10.29 -19.76
C PRO A 189 -2.89 9.36 -20.81
N VAL A 190 -2.93 8.06 -20.51
CA VAL A 190 -3.74 7.10 -21.28
C VAL A 190 -5.22 7.42 -21.04
N SER A 191 -5.97 7.70 -22.11
CA SER A 191 -7.42 7.89 -22.04
C SER A 191 -8.09 6.55 -21.78
N LEU A 192 -8.86 6.46 -20.69
CA LEU A 192 -9.64 5.28 -20.33
C LEU A 192 -11.11 5.53 -20.69
N THR A 193 -11.80 4.51 -21.18
CA THR A 193 -13.25 4.56 -21.39
C THR A 193 -13.99 4.49 -20.05
N ASP A 194 -15.20 5.04 -19.98
CA ASP A 194 -16.00 5.04 -18.74
C ASP A 194 -16.28 3.62 -18.22
N THR A 195 -16.43 2.65 -19.14
CA THR A 195 -16.61 1.22 -18.81
C THR A 195 -15.36 0.63 -18.17
N GLU A 196 -14.17 0.95 -18.69
CA GLU A 196 -12.90 0.51 -18.10
C GLU A 196 -12.67 1.11 -16.72
N VAL A 197 -13.05 2.38 -16.53
CA VAL A 197 -12.96 3.06 -15.22
C VAL A 197 -13.92 2.40 -14.23
N ALA A 198 -15.16 2.12 -14.64
CA ALA A 198 -16.13 1.41 -13.81
C ALA A 198 -15.64 0.01 -13.41
N TYR A 199 -15.08 -0.74 -14.37
CA TYR A 199 -14.53 -2.07 -14.11
C TYR A 199 -13.33 -2.01 -13.14
N LEU A 200 -12.46 -1.01 -13.30
CA LEU A 200 -11.34 -0.79 -12.38
C LEU A 200 -11.82 -0.53 -10.95
N PHE A 201 -12.84 0.32 -10.78
CA PHE A 201 -13.39 0.63 -9.46
C PHE A 201 -14.15 -0.53 -8.83
N LEU A 202 -14.79 -1.37 -9.65
CA LEU A 202 -15.42 -2.61 -9.20
C LEU A 202 -14.35 -3.57 -8.66
N ARG A 203 -13.25 -3.73 -9.39
CA ARG A 203 -12.13 -4.59 -8.99
C ARG A 203 -11.46 -4.13 -7.70
N VAL A 204 -11.25 -2.83 -7.52
CA VAL A 204 -10.78 -2.25 -6.25
C VAL A 204 -11.76 -2.55 -5.11
N GLY A 205 -13.07 -2.45 -5.38
CA GLY A 205 -14.12 -2.64 -4.38
C GLY A 205 -14.38 -4.09 -3.99
N SER A 206 -14.12 -5.05 -4.89
CA SER A 206 -14.24 -6.49 -4.59
C SER A 206 -13.10 -7.02 -3.73
N GLY A 207 -12.09 -6.20 -3.43
CA GLY A 207 -10.90 -6.63 -2.69
C GLY A 207 -10.00 -7.55 -3.51
N GLU A 208 -10.20 -7.65 -4.82
CA GLU A 208 -9.21 -8.25 -5.69
C GLU A 208 -7.94 -7.41 -5.61
N GLU A 209 -6.85 -8.04 -5.17
CA GLU A 209 -5.55 -7.44 -5.27
C GLU A 209 -5.31 -7.11 -6.75
N ILE A 210 -5.09 -5.83 -7.05
CA ILE A 210 -4.67 -5.45 -8.38
C ILE A 210 -3.23 -5.96 -8.50
N VAL A 211 -3.10 -7.21 -8.95
CA VAL A 211 -1.81 -7.78 -9.34
C VAL A 211 -1.33 -6.94 -10.51
N TYR A 212 -0.36 -6.08 -10.23
CA TYR A 212 0.36 -5.35 -11.25
C TYR A 212 1.39 -6.30 -11.82
N ASP A 213 1.31 -6.62 -13.11
CA ASP A 213 2.31 -7.44 -13.80
C ASP A 213 3.69 -6.77 -13.65
N GLU A 214 4.52 -7.31 -12.77
CA GLU A 214 5.97 -7.16 -12.83
C GLU A 214 6.59 -8.22 -13.77
N THR A 215 5.75 -9.07 -14.37
CA THR A 215 6.03 -10.44 -14.82
C THR A 215 5.81 -10.70 -16.32
N GLU A 216 6.04 -9.73 -17.21
CA GLU A 216 6.23 -10.06 -18.64
C GLU A 216 7.53 -10.85 -18.92
N SER A 217 8.32 -11.20 -17.90
CA SER A 217 9.53 -12.02 -18.06
C SER A 217 9.60 -13.22 -17.10
N LYS A 218 9.23 -14.40 -17.64
CA LYS A 218 9.67 -15.78 -17.28
C LYS A 218 9.06 -16.37 -16.00
N GLU A 219 8.65 -17.64 -15.88
CA GLU A 219 8.79 -18.90 -16.65
C GLU A 219 7.68 -19.85 -16.13
N LYS A 220 6.99 -20.63 -16.98
CA LYS A 220 5.87 -21.49 -16.54
C LYS A 220 6.39 -22.81 -15.93
N LEU A 221 5.97 -23.11 -14.71
CA LEU A 221 6.19 -24.38 -14.01
C LEU A 221 5.02 -25.37 -14.27
N PRO A 222 5.25 -26.69 -14.15
CA PRO A 222 4.30 -27.75 -14.53
C PRO A 222 3.06 -27.87 -13.61
N LEU A 223 2.03 -28.54 -14.17
CA LEU A 223 0.61 -28.55 -13.76
C LEU A 223 0.26 -29.11 -12.36
N ASP A 224 1.19 -29.72 -11.64
CA ASP A 224 0.85 -30.55 -10.46
C ASP A 224 1.24 -29.93 -9.10
N PHE A 225 1.57 -28.64 -9.04
CA PHE A 225 1.92 -27.96 -7.78
C PHE A 225 1.05 -26.71 -7.53
N ASN A 226 0.41 -26.64 -6.36
CA ASN A 226 -0.14 -25.39 -5.83
C ASN A 226 0.94 -24.69 -5.01
N GLN A 227 1.71 -23.82 -5.65
CA GLN A 227 2.76 -23.04 -5.01
C GLN A 227 2.31 -21.58 -4.84
N ILE A 228 2.22 -21.10 -3.59
CA ILE A 228 2.14 -19.67 -3.29
C ILE A 228 3.56 -19.23 -2.95
N GLN A 229 4.25 -18.65 -3.94
CA GLN A 229 5.59 -18.11 -3.77
C GLN A 229 5.51 -16.59 -3.65
N VAL A 230 5.73 -16.06 -2.44
CA VAL A 230 5.82 -14.61 -2.22
C VAL A 230 7.30 -14.23 -2.33
N CYS A 231 7.75 -13.89 -3.53
CA CYS A 231 9.13 -13.47 -3.78
C CYS A 231 9.30 -11.96 -3.50
N PHE A 232 9.98 -11.61 -2.41
CA PHE A 232 10.41 -10.22 -2.17
C PHE A 232 11.83 -10.01 -2.72
N PHE A 233 11.94 -9.61 -3.99
CA PHE A 233 13.23 -9.22 -4.58
C PHE A 233 13.52 -7.75 -4.28
N PHE A 234 14.23 -7.42 -3.20
CA PHE A 234 14.89 -6.10 -3.12
C PHE A 234 16.30 -6.17 -2.49
N PHE A 235 17.30 -5.95 -3.38
CA PHE A 235 18.57 -5.27 -3.10
C PHE A 235 19.64 -5.97 -2.24
N PHE A 236 20.11 -7.15 -2.66
CA PHE A 236 21.43 -7.64 -2.19
C PHE A 236 22.63 -7.14 -3.03
N VAL A 237 22.40 -6.51 -4.19
CA VAL A 237 23.49 -6.18 -5.11
C VAL A 237 24.23 -4.87 -4.77
N LEU A 238 23.62 -3.89 -4.09
CA LEU A 238 24.34 -2.64 -3.75
C LEU A 238 25.12 -2.69 -2.44
N VAL A 239 24.75 -3.51 -1.45
CA VAL A 239 25.41 -3.50 -0.14
C VAL A 239 26.74 -4.27 -0.16
N VAL A 240 26.91 -5.24 -1.06
CA VAL A 240 28.17 -5.99 -1.19
C VAL A 240 29.12 -5.38 -2.24
N ALA A 241 28.59 -4.80 -3.33
CA ALA A 241 29.43 -4.25 -4.40
C ALA A 241 30.04 -2.87 -4.07
N VAL A 242 29.36 -2.03 -3.28
CA VAL A 242 29.85 -0.69 -2.93
C VAL A 242 31.08 -0.73 -2.01
N PRO A 243 31.16 -1.53 -0.93
CA PRO A 243 32.39 -1.62 -0.15
C PRO A 243 33.55 -2.26 -0.94
N PHE A 244 33.28 -3.18 -1.88
CA PHE A 244 34.32 -3.79 -2.71
C PHE A 244 34.92 -2.82 -3.75
N LEU A 245 34.12 -1.91 -4.30
CA LEU A 245 34.59 -0.88 -5.24
C LEU A 245 35.30 0.30 -4.55
N ILE A 246 34.91 0.62 -3.31
CA ILE A 246 35.59 1.65 -2.50
C ILE A 246 36.97 1.16 -2.03
N ASP A 247 37.10 -0.12 -1.70
CA ASP A 247 38.37 -0.66 -1.19
C ASP A 247 39.44 -0.83 -2.29
N LYS A 248 39.04 -1.23 -3.50
CA LYS A 248 39.97 -1.24 -4.67
C LYS A 248 40.50 0.16 -5.03
N LYS A 249 39.73 1.23 -4.81
CA LYS A 249 40.21 2.62 -5.03
C LYS A 249 41.18 3.09 -3.94
N LYS A 250 41.03 2.62 -2.69
CA LYS A 250 41.98 2.90 -1.60
C LYS A 250 43.31 2.18 -1.81
N GLN A 251 43.30 0.92 -2.23
CA GLN A 251 44.55 0.18 -2.50
C GLN A 251 45.35 0.76 -3.68
N LYS A 252 44.69 1.22 -4.76
CA LYS A 252 45.39 1.89 -5.87
C LYS A 252 46.00 3.24 -5.48
N LYS A 253 45.40 4.03 -4.58
CA LYS A 253 46.00 5.32 -4.15
C LYS A 253 47.25 5.15 -3.27
N ASN A 254 47.32 4.08 -2.46
CA ASN A 254 48.48 3.82 -1.62
C ASN A 254 49.71 3.33 -2.41
N SER A 255 49.53 2.60 -3.51
CA SER A 255 50.66 2.16 -4.35
C SER A 255 51.32 3.33 -5.10
N TYR A 256 50.57 4.35 -5.53
CA TYR A 256 51.14 5.57 -6.14
C TYR A 256 51.92 6.46 -5.14
N PHE A 257 51.63 6.37 -3.84
CA PHE A 257 52.31 7.17 -2.82
C PHE A 257 53.63 6.51 -2.34
N THR A 258 53.67 5.18 -2.32
CA THR A 258 54.89 4.43 -1.96
C THR A 258 55.97 4.51 -3.04
N ASP A 259 55.59 4.58 -4.33
CA ASP A 259 56.56 4.69 -5.43
C ASP A 259 57.18 6.09 -5.55
N LYS A 260 56.42 7.17 -5.25
CA LYS A 260 56.98 8.53 -5.23
C LYS A 260 57.99 8.73 -4.08
N LYS A 261 57.81 8.07 -2.93
CA LYS A 261 58.78 8.11 -1.83
C LYS A 261 60.07 7.31 -2.15
N LYS A 262 59.97 6.19 -2.87
CA LYS A 262 61.16 5.44 -3.35
C LYS A 262 61.94 6.19 -4.43
N LYS A 263 61.27 6.91 -5.35
CA LYS A 263 61.95 7.75 -6.35
C LYS A 263 62.66 8.98 -5.75
N LYS A 264 62.10 9.64 -4.72
CA LYS A 264 62.77 10.76 -4.04
C LYS A 264 64.00 10.34 -3.23
N LYS A 265 64.03 9.13 -2.64
CA LYS A 265 65.23 8.63 -1.93
C LYS A 265 66.40 8.28 -2.85
N LYS A 266 66.16 7.94 -4.12
CA LYS A 266 67.23 7.63 -5.09
C LYS A 266 67.89 8.86 -5.73
N MET A 267 67.29 10.05 -5.64
CA MET A 267 67.89 11.31 -6.14
C MET A 267 68.71 12.08 -5.10
N SER A 268 68.75 11.63 -3.85
CA SER A 268 69.52 12.28 -2.78
C SER A 268 70.84 11.57 -2.45
N GLN A 269 71.24 10.58 -3.26
CA GLN A 269 72.46 9.78 -3.09
C GLN A 269 73.32 9.71 -4.36
N LYS A 270 73.18 10.66 -5.28
CA LYS A 270 74.11 10.87 -6.40
C LYS A 270 74.29 12.34 -6.65
#